data_AF-A0A1I4D491-F1
#
_entry.id   AF-A0A1I4D491-F1
#
_cell.length_a   1.000
_cell.length_b   1.000
_cell.length_c   1.000
_cell.angle_alpha   90.00
_cell.angle_beta   90.00
_cell.angle_gamma   90.00
#
_symmetry.space_group_name_H-M   'P 1'
#
loop_
_entity.id
_entity.type
_entity.pdbx_description
1 polymer ?
#
loop_
_entity_poly.entity_id
_entity_poly.type
_entity_poly.pdbx_seq_one_letter_code
_entity_poly.pdbx_strand_id
1 'polypeptide(L)'
;GIGFGALSQHVGRSRTVMLATALAVFVLPFWAFAATPLTLGVSAFVLMVCVQGAWGVVPAYLNELSPAGIRGTFPGFVYQAGNLLAAALWTLAMPKALMRR
;
A
#
# COMPACT_ATOMS: atom_id res chain seq x y z
N GLY A 1 -1.57 -6.75 9.09
CA GLY A 1 -2.89 -6.13 9.28
C GLY A 1 -3.15 -5.79 10.73
N ILE A 2 -3.58 -6.76 11.53
CA ILE A 2 -4.01 -6.55 12.93
C ILE A 2 -2.91 -5.93 13.80
N GLY A 3 -1.66 -6.40 13.70
CA GLY A 3 -0.54 -5.83 14.48
C GLY A 3 -0.27 -4.35 14.21
N PHE A 4 -0.25 -3.94 12.94
CA PHE A 4 -0.12 -2.52 12.57
C PHE A 4 -1.37 -1.71 12.97
N GLY A 5 -2.56 -2.32 12.90
CA GLY A 5 -3.80 -1.73 13.43
C GLY A 5 -3.69 -1.36 14.91
N ALA A 6 -3.23 -2.30 15.74
CA ALA A 6 -2.99 -2.07 17.17
C ALA A 6 -1.91 -1.01 17.41
N LEU A 7 -0.76 -1.12 16.71
CA LEU A 7 0.33 -0.14 16.81
C LEU A 7 -0.11 1.29 16.47
N SER A 8 -1.01 1.42 15.48
CA SER A 8 -1.48 2.73 15.03
C SER A 8 -2.34 3.48 16.03
N GLN A 9 -2.91 2.80 17.04
CA GLN A 9 -3.63 3.46 18.13
C GLN A 9 -2.69 4.22 19.06
N HIS A 10 -1.44 3.75 19.22
CA HIS A 10 -0.45 4.37 20.12
C HIS A 10 0.46 5.36 19.39
N VAL A 11 0.90 5.01 18.17
CA VAL A 11 1.86 5.81 17.39
C VAL A 11 1.17 6.87 16.53
N GLY A 12 -0.12 6.68 16.24
CA GLY A 12 -0.93 7.52 15.37
C GLY A 12 -1.06 6.95 13.96
N ARG A 13 -2.27 7.04 13.38
CA ARG A 13 -2.64 6.41 12.10
C ARG A 13 -1.70 6.76 10.95
N SER A 14 -1.48 8.05 10.72
CA SER A 14 -0.68 8.56 9.61
C SER A 14 0.76 8.06 9.66
N ARG A 15 1.38 8.07 10.85
CA ARG A 15 2.75 7.59 11.07
C ARG A 15 2.89 6.10 10.81
N THR A 16 1.89 5.30 11.21
CA THR A 16 1.90 3.87 10.96
C THR A 16 1.76 3.53 9.48
N VAL A 17 0.91 4.27 8.74
CA VAL A 17 0.83 4.12 7.28
C VAL A 17 2.17 4.47 6.63
N MET A 18 2.79 5.60 6.99
CA MET A 18 4.11 5.99 6.49
C MET A 18 5.20 4.96 6.78
N LEU A 19 5.25 4.40 7.99
CA LEU A 19 6.21 3.36 8.35
C LEU A 19 6.00 2.09 7.52
N ALA A 20 4.75 1.64 7.38
CA ALA A 20 4.42 0.44 6.62
C ALA A 20 4.76 0.59 5.13
N THR A 21 4.47 1.74 4.53
CA THR A 21 4.84 2.03 3.13
C THR A 21 6.34 2.22 2.95
N ALA A 22 7.04 2.87 3.88
CA ALA A 22 8.50 3.00 3.81
C ALA A 22 9.20 1.63 3.85
N LEU A 23 8.76 0.73 4.75
CA LEU A 23 9.26 -0.64 4.80
C LEU A 23 8.94 -1.41 3.52
N ALA A 24 7.75 -1.24 2.94
CA ALA A 24 7.39 -1.87 1.67
C ALA A 24 8.31 -1.40 0.53
N VAL A 25 8.59 -0.10 0.43
CA VAL A 25 9.52 0.47 -0.58
C VAL A 25 10.94 -0.08 -0.40
N PHE A 26 11.39 -0.24 0.85
CA PHE A 26 12.70 -0.84 1.13
C PHE A 26 12.79 -2.32 0.73
N VAL A 27 11.73 -3.09 0.92
CA VAL A 27 11.67 -4.53 0.59
C VAL A 27 11.44 -4.76 -0.91
N LEU A 28 10.85 -3.79 -1.61
CA LEU A 28 10.46 -3.89 -3.01
C LEU A 28 11.60 -4.39 -3.96
N PRO A 29 12.85 -3.91 -3.87
CA PRO A 29 13.93 -4.39 -4.74
C PRO A 29 14.28 -5.86 -4.51
N PHE A 30 14.20 -6.33 -3.26
CA PHE A 30 14.48 -7.73 -2.92
C PHE A 30 13.45 -8.68 -3.51
N TRP A 31 12.20 -8.22 -3.65
CA TRP A 31 11.16 -8.95 -4.34
C TRP A 31 11.29 -8.85 -5.86
N ALA A 32 11.54 -7.65 -6.40
CA ALA A 32 11.63 -7.40 -7.84
C ALA A 32 12.82 -8.10 -8.52
N PHE A 33 13.94 -8.25 -7.81
CA PHE A 33 15.19 -8.82 -8.33
C PHE A 33 15.56 -10.16 -7.68
N ALA A 34 14.59 -10.87 -7.11
CA ALA A 34 14.83 -12.17 -6.48
C ALA A 34 15.36 -13.21 -7.50
N ALA A 35 16.51 -13.82 -7.21
CA ALA A 35 17.17 -14.79 -8.09
C ALA A 35 16.78 -16.25 -7.82
N THR A 36 16.20 -16.55 -6.67
CA THR A 36 15.80 -17.92 -6.27
C THR A 36 14.37 -17.97 -5.74
N PRO A 37 13.67 -19.11 -5.85
CA PRO A 37 12.33 -19.28 -5.29
C PRO A 37 12.24 -18.98 -3.79
N LEU A 38 13.29 -19.33 -3.03
CA LEU A 38 13.36 -19.05 -1.61
C LEU A 38 13.43 -17.54 -1.33
N THR A 39 14.33 -16.83 -2.02
CA THR A 39 14.46 -15.37 -1.87
C THR A 39 13.19 -14.64 -2.33
N LEU A 40 12.52 -15.14 -3.36
CA LEU A 40 11.24 -14.61 -3.83
C LEU A 40 10.14 -14.82 -2.78
N GLY A 41 10.04 -16.02 -2.21
CA GLY A 41 9.04 -16.34 -1.19
C GLY A 41 9.19 -15.48 0.06
N VAL A 42 10.42 -15.35 0.57
CA VAL A 42 10.70 -14.54 1.77
C VAL A 42 10.42 -13.06 1.51
N SER A 43 10.95 -12.49 0.42
CA SER A 43 10.73 -11.07 0.10
C SER A 43 9.26 -10.76 -0.19
N ALA A 44 8.55 -11.63 -0.91
CA ALA A 44 7.11 -11.48 -1.17
C ALA A 44 6.31 -11.52 0.13
N PHE A 45 6.62 -12.45 1.03
CA PHE A 45 5.97 -12.56 2.33
C PHE A 45 6.16 -11.28 3.15
N VAL A 46 7.40 -10.81 3.29
CA VAL A 46 7.71 -9.58 4.04
C VAL A 46 7.01 -8.38 3.40
N LEU A 47 7.06 -8.25 2.07
CA LEU A 47 6.39 -7.19 1.34
C LEU A 47 4.87 -7.22 1.59
N MET A 48 4.25 -8.40 1.58
CA MET A 48 2.83 -8.56 1.85
C MET A 48 2.47 -8.24 3.31
N VAL A 49 3.34 -8.54 4.27
CA VAL A 49 3.14 -8.12 5.67
C VAL A 49 3.10 -6.60 5.78
N CYS A 50 4.02 -5.89 5.10
CA CYS A 50 4.05 -4.42 5.07
C CYS A 50 2.80 -3.84 4.38
N VAL A 51 2.46 -4.35 3.20
CA VAL A 51 1.28 -3.92 2.43
C VAL A 51 0.00 -4.15 3.25
N GLN A 52 -0.17 -5.34 3.84
CA GLN A 52 -1.31 -5.64 4.68
C GLN A 52 -1.33 -4.80 5.97
N GLY A 53 -0.17 -4.36 6.44
CA GLY A 53 -0.02 -3.40 7.53
C GLY A 53 -0.64 -2.05 7.18
N ALA A 54 -0.29 -1.48 6.02
CA ALA A 54 -0.86 -0.23 5.55
C ALA A 54 -2.37 -0.35 5.26
N TRP A 55 -2.79 -1.41 4.56
CA TRP A 55 -4.19 -1.65 4.21
C TRP A 55 -5.10 -1.83 5.44
N GLY A 56 -4.55 -2.32 6.56
CA GLY A 56 -5.30 -2.44 7.81
C GLY A 56 -5.54 -1.10 8.52
N VAL A 57 -4.75 -0.07 8.23
CA VAL A 57 -4.80 1.23 8.93
C VAL A 57 -5.47 2.32 8.08
N VAL A 58 -5.26 2.31 6.76
CA VAL A 58 -5.77 3.36 5.85
C VAL A 58 -7.29 3.55 5.92
N PRO A 59 -8.15 2.51 5.88
CA PRO A 59 -9.60 2.70 5.98
C PRO A 59 -10.03 3.35 7.29
N ALA A 60 -9.39 2.99 8.42
CA ALA A 60 -9.66 3.60 9.72
C ALA A 60 -9.22 5.07 9.73
N TYR A 61 -8.04 5.37 9.18
CA TYR A 61 -7.52 6.72 9.07
C TYR A 61 -8.42 7.63 8.22
N LEU A 62 -8.88 7.14 7.07
CA LEU A 62 -9.77 7.89 6.18
C LEU A 62 -11.15 8.12 6.83
N ASN A 63 -11.67 7.14 7.58
CA ASN A 63 -12.91 7.32 8.35
C ASN A 63 -12.76 8.39 9.44
N GLU A 64 -11.63 8.42 10.16
CA GLU A 64 -11.35 9.43 11.18
C GLU A 64 -11.26 10.85 10.56
N LEU A 65 -10.71 10.97 9.35
CA LEU A 65 -10.65 12.24 8.60
C LEU A 65 -12.02 12.66 8.02
N SER A 66 -12.88 11.69 7.74
CA SER A 66 -14.12 11.96 7.00
C SER A 66 -15.20 12.67 7.84
N PRO A 67 -15.85 13.71 7.27
CA PRO A 67 -17.05 14.31 7.85
C PRO A 67 -18.14 13.27 8.07
N ALA A 68 -18.91 13.42 9.16
CA ALA A 68 -19.92 12.43 9.59
C ALA A 68 -20.91 12.03 8.48
N GLY A 69 -21.30 12.97 7.61
CA GLY A 69 -22.28 12.71 6.54
C GLY A 69 -21.74 11.93 5.33
N ILE A 70 -20.42 11.80 5.14
CA ILE A 70 -19.82 11.16 3.94
C ILE A 70 -18.86 10.01 4.26
N ARG A 71 -18.83 9.54 5.51
CA ARG A 71 -17.93 8.45 5.94
C ARG A 71 -18.11 7.15 5.15
N GLY A 72 -19.31 6.91 4.62
CA GLY A 72 -19.60 5.74 3.78
C GLY A 72 -18.98 5.79 2.39
N THR A 73 -18.86 6.98 1.78
CA THR A 73 -18.40 7.14 0.38
C THR A 73 -16.97 7.66 0.28
N PHE A 74 -16.54 8.45 1.26
CA PHE A 74 -15.23 9.13 1.25
C PHE A 74 -14.04 8.15 1.18
N PRO A 75 -13.95 7.09 2.01
CA PRO A 75 -12.84 6.15 1.92
C PRO A 75 -12.78 5.45 0.56
N GLY A 76 -13.94 5.01 0.04
CA GLY A 76 -14.02 4.36 -1.27
C GLY A 76 -13.58 5.28 -2.41
N PHE A 77 -14.02 6.54 -2.39
CA PHE A 77 -13.61 7.53 -3.39
C PHE A 77 -12.10 7.77 -3.38
N VAL A 78 -11.50 7.96 -2.20
CA VAL A 78 -10.05 8.16 -2.05
C VAL A 78 -9.26 6.95 -2.57
N TYR A 79 -9.74 5.73 -2.29
CA TYR A 79 -9.12 4.50 -2.81
C TYR A 79 -9.15 4.45 -4.33
N GLN A 80 -10.30 4.70 -4.95
CA GLN A 80 -10.42 4.62 -6.40
C GLN A 80 -9.65 5.75 -7.10
N ALA A 81 -9.61 6.95 -6.52
CA ALA A 81 -8.76 8.03 -7.00
C ALA A 81 -7.27 7.65 -6.95
N GLY A 82 -6.83 7.02 -5.86
CA GLY A 82 -5.47 6.49 -5.74
C GLY A 82 -5.15 5.43 -6.80
N ASN A 83 -6.05 4.49 -7.03
CA ASN A 83 -5.90 3.46 -8.07
C ASN A 83 -5.84 4.07 -9.48
N LEU A 84 -6.64 5.09 -9.77
CA LEU A 84 -6.60 5.83 -11.03
C LEU A 84 -5.23 6.47 -11.27
N LEU A 85 -4.69 7.15 -10.25
CA LEU A 85 -3.35 7.75 -10.31
C LEU A 85 -2.25 6.70 -10.49
N ALA A 86 -2.32 5.58 -9.77
CA ALA A 86 -1.37 4.48 -9.91
C ALA A 86 -1.39 3.87 -11.32
N ALA A 87 -2.58 3.66 -11.90
CA ALA A 87 -2.73 3.16 -13.26
C ALA A 87 -2.17 4.14 -14.30
N ALA A 88 -2.40 5.44 -14.12
CA ALA A 88 -1.83 6.48 -14.98
C ALA A 88 -0.29 6.49 -14.91
N LEU A 89 0.28 6.43 -13.70
CA LEU A 89 1.73 6.38 -13.49
C LEU A 89 2.36 5.16 -14.17
N TRP A 90 1.76 3.98 -14.00
CA TRP A 90 2.20 2.76 -14.67
C TRP A 90 2.21 2.91 -16.19
N THR A 91 1.15 3.48 -16.74
CA THR A 91 0.99 3.69 -18.19
C THR A 91 2.04 4.67 -18.74
N LEU A 92 2.44 5.67 -17.96
CA LEU A 92 3.47 6.64 -18.34
C LEU A 92 4.89 6.07 -18.21
N ALA A 93 5.14 5.24 -17.19
CA ALA A 93 6.44 4.63 -16.93
C ALA A 93 6.77 3.47 -17.88
N MET A 94 5.77 2.81 -18.46
CA MET A 94 5.92 1.75 -19.45
C MET A 94 5.88 2.33 -20.88
N PRO A 95 7.01 2.48 -21.61
CA PRO A 95 6.98 2.94 -22.98
C PRO A 95 6.14 1.98 -23.85
N LYS A 96 5.24 2.53 -24.66
CA LYS A 96 4.29 1.81 -25.54
C LYS A 96 4.92 0.75 -26.45
N ALA A 97 6.24 0.75 -26.62
CA ALA A 97 7.00 -0.26 -27.35
C ALA A 97 6.97 -1.66 -26.69
N LEU A 98 6.76 -1.76 -25.37
CA LEU A 98 6.76 -3.04 -24.65
C LEU A 98 5.39 -3.75 -24.64
N MET A 99 4.30 -3.05 -25.00
CA MET A 99 2.93 -3.61 -25.06
C MET A 99 2.61 -4.37 -26.37
N ARG A 100 3.55 -4.44 -27.31
CA ARG A 100 3.37 -5.08 -28.63
C ARG A 100 4.02 -6.47 -28.77
N ARG A 101 4.44 -7.11 -27.67
CA ARG A 101 4.93 -8.49 -27.67
C ARG A 101 4.02 -9.40 -26.85
#